data_AF-A0A1V5JXJ4-F1
#
_entry.id   AF-A0A1V5JXJ4-F1
#
_cell.length_a   1.000
_cell.length_b   1.000
_cell.length_c   1.000
_cell.angle_alpha   90.00
_cell.angle_beta   90.00
_cell.angle_gamma   90.00
#
_symmetry.space_group_name_H-M   'P 1'
#
loop_
_entity.id
_entity.type
_entity.pdbx_description
1 polymer ?
#
loop_
_entity_poly.entity_id
_entity_poly.type
_entity_poly.pdbx_seq_one_letter_code
_entity_poly.pdbx_strand_id
1 'polypeptide(L)'
;MAFIHSLDYRNRSLYKVAKAIVERQKDFLESGPSAMKPMKLKDIAGDIDLHETTVSRVVSQKYMMTPLGLFPMKFFFTSALKGTGGEELSSLSIKERIKRLVEGEDPGRPLSDDKLTDILLSMGVKIKRRTVAKYREELEIPSSLARKKIKKGVKP
;
A
#
# COMPACT_ATOMS: atom_id res chain seq x y z
N MET A 1 27.62 30.94 8.61
CA MET A 1 27.90 29.52 8.94
C MET A 1 26.64 28.72 9.32
N ALA A 2 25.78 29.19 10.25
CA ALA A 2 24.61 28.42 10.72
C ALA A 2 23.61 27.98 9.61
N PHE A 3 23.38 28.81 8.59
CA PHE A 3 22.52 28.47 7.46
C PHE A 3 23.06 27.28 6.64
N ILE A 4 24.36 27.29 6.33
CA ILE A 4 25.01 26.22 5.57
C ILE A 4 24.95 24.90 6.35
N HIS A 5 25.21 24.95 7.66
CA HIS A 5 25.06 23.76 8.53
C HIS A 5 23.63 23.22 8.56
N SER A 6 22.62 24.10 8.61
CA SER A 6 21.21 23.68 8.58
C SER A 6 20.84 22.99 7.25
N LEU A 7 21.33 23.53 6.12
CA LEU A 7 21.15 22.90 4.81
C LEU A 7 21.83 21.53 4.72
N ASP A 8 23.08 21.43 5.17
CA ASP A 8 23.82 20.17 5.17
C ASP A 8 23.10 19.12 6.04
N TYR A 9 22.66 19.50 7.24
CA TYR A 9 21.90 18.63 8.14
C TYR A 9 20.60 18.13 7.50
N ARG A 10 19.86 19.01 6.83
CA ARG A 10 18.62 18.65 6.11
C ARG A 10 18.90 17.67 4.97
N ASN A 11 19.94 17.91 4.18
CA ASN A 11 20.31 17.03 3.06
C ASN A 11 20.75 15.64 3.57
N ARG A 12 21.56 15.60 4.63
CA ARG A 12 21.97 14.34 5.27
C ARG A 12 20.78 13.57 5.82
N SER A 13 19.86 14.25 6.50
CA SER A 13 18.65 13.62 7.04
C SER A 13 17.76 13.05 5.93
N LEU A 14 17.56 13.80 4.85
CA LEU A 14 16.80 13.33 3.69
C LEU A 14 17.46 12.10 3.05
N TYR A 15 18.78 12.13 2.86
CA TYR A 15 19.53 11.00 2.32
C TYR A 15 19.40 9.74 3.19
N LYS A 16 19.58 9.88 4.52
CA LYS A 16 19.41 8.77 5.47
C LYS A 16 18.02 8.16 5.39
N VAL A 17 16.98 9.00 5.38
CA VAL A 17 15.58 8.54 5.25
C VAL A 17 15.36 7.84 3.91
N ALA A 18 15.81 8.42 2.79
CA ALA A 18 15.64 7.83 1.47
C ALA A 18 16.34 6.46 1.36
N LYS A 19 17.57 6.37 1.87
CA LYS A 19 18.33 5.11 1.91
C LYS A 19 17.59 4.03 2.70
N ALA A 20 17.11 4.36 3.90
CA ALA A 20 16.39 3.42 4.74
C ALA A 20 15.06 2.97 4.11
N ILE A 21 14.35 3.86 3.39
CA ILE A 21 13.17 3.49 2.60
C ILE A 21 13.54 2.45 1.53
N VAL A 22 14.60 2.71 0.75
CA VAL A 22 15.06 1.81 -0.32
C VAL A 22 15.45 0.45 0.24
N GLU A 23 16.17 0.41 1.36
CA GLU A 23 16.61 -0.84 2.01
C GLU A 23 15.44 -1.70 2.48
N ARG A 24 14.39 -1.10 3.03
CA ARG A 24 13.19 -1.80 3.50
C ARG A 24 12.24 -2.18 2.37
N GLN A 25 12.28 -1.48 1.24
CA GLN A 25 11.34 -1.63 0.13
C GLN A 25 11.99 -2.22 -1.14
N LYS A 26 13.08 -2.98 -1.01
CA LYS A 26 13.73 -3.65 -2.14
C LYS A 26 12.75 -4.47 -2.97
N ASP A 27 11.95 -5.31 -2.31
CA ASP A 27 10.96 -6.17 -2.96
C ASP A 27 9.91 -5.36 -3.74
N PHE A 28 9.50 -4.19 -3.24
CA PHE A 28 8.65 -3.27 -3.98
C PHE A 28 9.35 -2.72 -5.23
N LEU A 29 10.62 -2.32 -5.11
CA LEU A 29 11.36 -1.74 -6.23
C LEU A 29 11.64 -2.76 -7.33
N GLU A 30 11.71 -4.05 -6.98
CA GLU A 30 11.95 -5.16 -7.91
C GLU A 30 10.64 -5.76 -8.48
N SER A 31 9.63 -5.98 -7.64
CA SER A 31 8.41 -6.74 -7.97
C SER A 31 7.12 -5.91 -7.92
N GLY A 32 7.22 -4.61 -7.62
CA GLY A 32 6.10 -3.67 -7.65
C GLY A 32 5.20 -3.65 -6.41
N PRO A 33 4.04 -2.95 -6.49
CA PRO A 33 3.14 -2.69 -5.36
C PRO A 33 2.69 -3.93 -4.58
N SER A 34 2.57 -5.09 -5.23
CA SER A 34 2.18 -6.34 -4.56
C SER A 34 3.20 -6.85 -3.54
N ALA A 35 4.47 -6.48 -3.69
CA ALA A 35 5.57 -6.87 -2.81
C ALA A 35 5.91 -5.79 -1.78
N MET A 36 5.08 -4.75 -1.66
CA MET A 36 5.24 -3.67 -0.70
C MET A 36 5.24 -4.19 0.74
N LYS A 37 6.30 -3.91 1.49
CA LYS A 37 6.41 -4.27 2.91
C LYS A 37 5.79 -3.19 3.80
N PRO A 38 5.11 -3.56 4.90
CA PRO A 38 4.68 -2.59 5.88
C PRO A 38 5.85 -1.80 6.46
N MET A 39 5.69 -0.50 6.61
CA MET A 39 6.71 0.37 7.18
C MET A 39 6.06 1.60 7.79
N LYS A 40 6.30 1.86 9.06
CA LYS A 40 5.81 3.03 9.79
C LYS A 40 6.91 4.07 9.89
N LEU A 41 6.52 5.33 10.13
CA LEU A 41 7.47 6.42 10.35
C LEU A 41 8.38 6.12 11.56
N LYS A 42 7.82 5.50 12.61
CA LYS A 42 8.57 5.08 13.80
C LYS A 42 9.70 4.10 13.50
N ASP A 43 9.53 3.23 12.50
CA ASP A 43 10.53 2.22 12.14
C ASP A 43 11.78 2.91 11.58
N ILE A 44 11.59 3.83 10.62
CA ILE A 44 12.67 4.63 10.05
C ILE A 44 13.29 5.58 11.09
N ALA A 45 12.45 6.20 11.92
CA ALA A 45 12.90 7.08 13.01
C ALA A 45 13.88 6.37 13.95
N GLY A 46 13.60 5.12 14.31
CA GLY A 46 14.49 4.28 15.11
C GLY A 46 15.81 3.96 14.39
N ASP A 47 15.77 3.62 13.10
CA ASP A 47 16.96 3.25 12.32
C ASP A 47 17.98 4.38 12.19
N ILE A 48 17.53 5.64 12.20
CA ILE A 48 18.37 6.81 11.92
C ILE A 48 18.52 7.77 13.12
N ASP A 49 18.06 7.33 14.30
CA ASP A 49 18.08 8.09 15.56
C ASP A 49 17.45 9.48 15.45
N LEU A 50 16.25 9.54 14.86
CA LEU A 50 15.46 10.77 14.75
C LEU A 50 14.09 10.58 15.36
N HIS A 51 13.46 11.68 15.79
CA HIS A 51 12.07 11.64 16.21
C HIS A 51 11.13 11.44 15.02
N GLU A 52 10.01 10.73 15.24
CA GLU A 52 9.01 10.43 14.20
C GLU A 52 8.49 11.69 13.50
N THR A 53 8.26 12.76 14.26
CA THR A 53 7.82 14.05 13.70
C THR A 53 8.87 14.69 12.79
N THR A 54 10.16 14.47 13.05
CA THR A 54 11.26 14.92 12.19
C THR A 54 11.24 14.16 10.87
N VAL A 55 11.12 12.83 10.91
CA VAL A 55 11.00 12.01 9.70
C VAL A 55 9.78 12.42 8.87
N SER A 56 8.62 12.60 9.52
CA SER A 56 7.38 13.04 8.88
C SER A 56 7.55 14.38 8.14
N ARG A 57 8.26 15.34 8.75
CA ARG A 57 8.59 16.62 8.13
C ARG A 57 9.56 16.47 6.96
N VAL A 58 10.62 15.65 7.12
CA VAL A 58 11.63 15.41 6.09
C VAL A 58 10.99 14.83 4.83
N VAL A 59 10.08 13.85 4.96
CA VAL A 59 9.41 13.21 3.80
C VAL A 59 8.25 14.02 3.23
N SER A 60 7.80 15.06 3.94
CA SER A 60 6.67 15.87 3.49
C SER A 60 7.02 16.67 2.24
N GLN A 61 6.14 16.62 1.24
CA GLN A 61 6.32 17.26 -0.06
C GLN A 61 7.69 16.90 -0.69
N LYS A 62 8.15 15.65 -0.48
CA LYS A 62 9.30 15.09 -1.17
C LYS A 62 8.85 13.91 -2.01
N TYR A 63 9.52 13.76 -3.13
CA TYR A 63 9.29 12.72 -4.11
C TYR A 63 10.60 11.98 -4.34
N MET A 64 10.49 10.71 -4.63
CA MET A 64 11.60 9.82 -4.93
C MET A 64 11.37 9.22 -6.31
N MET A 65 12.34 9.43 -7.21
CA MET A 65 12.38 8.71 -8.47
C MET A 65 12.83 7.28 -8.19
N THR A 66 12.09 6.32 -8.69
CA THR A 66 12.37 4.88 -8.57
C THR A 66 12.34 4.23 -9.96
N PRO A 67 12.84 3.00 -10.13
CA PRO A 67 12.71 2.27 -11.40
C PRO A 67 11.25 2.12 -11.87
N LEU A 68 10.29 2.15 -10.94
CA LEU A 68 8.86 2.03 -11.22
C LEU A 68 8.16 3.38 -11.43
N GLY A 69 8.89 4.49 -11.36
CA GLY A 69 8.37 5.84 -11.52
C GLY A 69 8.58 6.76 -10.32
N LEU A 70 7.93 7.91 -10.35
CA LEU A 70 8.03 8.97 -9.34
C LEU A 70 6.97 8.77 -8.25
N PHE A 71 7.39 8.61 -6.99
CA PHE A 71 6.49 8.43 -5.86
C PHE A 71 6.68 9.49 -4.78
N PRO A 72 5.61 10.01 -4.16
CA PRO A 72 5.75 10.76 -2.91
C PRO A 72 6.43 9.87 -1.87
N MET A 73 7.40 10.38 -1.11
CA MET A 73 8.08 9.56 -0.09
C MET A 73 7.10 9.00 0.96
N LYS A 74 6.02 9.74 1.25
CA LYS A 74 4.95 9.29 2.15
C LYS A 74 4.23 8.01 1.70
N PHE A 75 4.26 7.70 0.40
CA PHE A 75 3.64 6.51 -0.18
C PHE A 75 4.18 5.21 0.43
N PHE A 76 5.47 5.20 0.80
CA PHE A 76 6.12 4.01 1.32
C PHE A 76 5.73 3.68 2.77
N PHE A 77 5.07 4.61 3.46
CA PHE A 77 4.67 4.40 4.85
C PHE A 77 3.27 3.81 4.91
N THR A 78 3.20 2.48 4.93
CA THR A 78 1.95 1.73 4.88
C THR A 78 1.67 1.01 6.20
N SER A 79 0.38 0.87 6.53
CA SER A 79 -0.06 0.08 7.67
C SER A 79 0.08 -1.43 7.38
N ALA A 80 0.47 -2.17 8.42
CA ALA A 80 0.50 -3.62 8.42
C ALA A 80 -0.87 -4.21 8.73
N LEU A 81 -1.24 -5.28 8.03
CA LEU A 81 -2.23 -6.26 8.49
C LEU A 81 -1.55 -7.59 8.76
N LYS A 82 -1.99 -8.26 9.82
CA LYS A 82 -1.46 -9.58 10.20
C LYS A 82 -1.98 -10.63 9.23
N GLY A 83 -1.06 -11.42 8.67
CA GLY A 83 -1.38 -12.67 8.00
C GLY A 83 -1.69 -13.78 9.02
N THR A 84 -2.19 -14.91 8.52
CA THR A 84 -2.49 -16.10 9.33
C THR A 84 -1.23 -16.86 9.74
N GLY A 85 -0.14 -16.74 8.97
CA GLY A 85 1.17 -17.36 9.24
C GLY A 85 2.19 -16.47 9.95
N GLY A 86 1.78 -15.32 10.49
CA GLY A 86 2.67 -14.37 11.17
C GLY A 86 3.35 -13.35 10.24
N GLU A 87 3.25 -13.53 8.92
CA GLU A 87 3.71 -12.54 7.94
C GLU A 87 2.84 -11.27 8.00
N GLU A 88 3.46 -10.09 7.86
CA GLU A 88 2.75 -8.82 7.78
C GLU A 88 2.62 -8.35 6.33
N LEU A 89 1.40 -8.04 5.91
CA LEU A 89 1.11 -7.53 4.57
C LEU A 89 0.74 -6.05 4.62
N SER A 90 1.23 -5.28 3.66
CA SER A 90 0.89 -3.86 3.56
C SER A 90 -0.54 -3.69 3.05
N SER A 91 -1.19 -2.62 3.49
CA SER A 91 -2.51 -2.24 2.96
C SER A 91 -2.51 -2.02 1.45
N LEU A 92 -1.41 -1.54 0.87
CA LEU A 92 -1.24 -1.40 -0.58
C LEU A 92 -1.21 -2.76 -1.30
N SER A 93 -0.44 -3.72 -0.79
CA SER A 93 -0.40 -5.07 -1.36
C SER A 93 -1.79 -5.72 -1.35
N ILE A 94 -2.54 -5.54 -0.26
CA ILE A 94 -3.91 -6.08 -0.15
C ILE A 94 -4.86 -5.41 -1.14
N LYS A 95 -4.79 -4.08 -1.29
CA LYS A 95 -5.56 -3.34 -2.30
C LYS A 95 -5.27 -3.86 -3.71
N GLU A 96 -4.00 -4.06 -4.05
CA GLU A 96 -3.60 -4.59 -5.34
C GLU A 96 -4.14 -6.02 -5.57
N ARG A 97 -4.15 -6.87 -4.53
CA ARG A 97 -4.78 -8.19 -4.60
C ARG A 97 -6.29 -8.10 -4.82
N ILE A 98 -6.99 -7.21 -4.10
CA ILE A 98 -8.44 -6.97 -4.29
C ILE A 98 -8.71 -6.55 -5.73
N LYS A 99 -7.93 -5.61 -6.26
CA LYS A 99 -8.04 -5.14 -7.64
C LYS A 99 -7.91 -6.28 -8.64
N ARG A 100 -6.85 -7.10 -8.53
CA ARG A 100 -6.63 -8.26 -9.41
C ARG A 100 -7.76 -9.30 -9.34
N LEU A 101 -8.28 -9.56 -8.14
CA LEU A 101 -9.41 -10.48 -7.96
C LEU A 101 -10.69 -9.97 -8.64
N VAL A 102 -10.95 -8.66 -8.55
CA VAL A 102 -12.11 -8.04 -9.21
C VAL A 102 -11.91 -7.96 -10.72
N GLU A 103 -10.71 -7.68 -11.22
CA GLU A 103 -10.42 -7.67 -12.66
C GLU A 103 -10.56 -9.04 -13.30
N GLY A 104 -10.26 -10.11 -12.57
CA GLY A 104 -10.42 -11.50 -13.01
C GLY A 104 -11.80 -12.12 -12.72
N GLU A 105 -12.78 -11.35 -12.21
CA GLU A 105 -14.07 -11.90 -11.81
C GLU A 105 -14.99 -12.19 -13.01
N ASP A 106 -15.94 -13.12 -12.85
CA ASP A 106 -17.04 -13.31 -13.81
C ASP A 106 -18.04 -12.14 -13.68
N PRO A 107 -18.25 -11.31 -14.72
CA PRO A 107 -19.20 -10.20 -14.68
C PRO A 107 -20.66 -10.62 -14.43
N GLY A 108 -21.01 -11.88 -14.69
CA GLY A 108 -22.32 -12.45 -14.38
C GLY A 108 -22.49 -12.79 -12.89
N ARG A 109 -21.38 -13.04 -12.18
CA ARG A 109 -21.32 -13.42 -10.77
C ARG A 109 -20.17 -12.69 -10.06
N PRO A 110 -20.23 -11.35 -9.95
CA PRO A 110 -19.15 -10.56 -9.34
C PRO A 110 -18.93 -10.95 -7.88
N LEU A 111 -17.68 -10.86 -7.44
CA LEU A 111 -17.26 -11.24 -6.10
C LEU A 111 -17.79 -10.22 -5.08
N SER A 112 -18.55 -10.70 -4.10
CA SER A 112 -18.97 -9.88 -2.96
C SER A 112 -17.79 -9.57 -2.03
N ASP A 113 -17.92 -8.54 -1.20
CA ASP A 113 -16.91 -8.21 -0.19
C ASP A 113 -16.69 -9.39 0.79
N ASP A 114 -17.73 -10.18 1.06
CA ASP A 114 -17.63 -11.42 1.83
C ASP A 114 -16.79 -12.46 1.10
N LYS A 115 -17.04 -12.68 -0.20
CA LYS A 115 -16.27 -13.65 -0.97
C LYS A 115 -14.81 -13.24 -1.15
N LEU A 116 -14.55 -11.94 -1.35
CA LEU A 116 -13.20 -11.38 -1.37
C LEU A 116 -12.50 -11.61 -0.03
N THR A 117 -13.22 -11.45 1.09
CA THR A 117 -12.69 -11.73 2.43
C THR A 117 -12.28 -13.20 2.57
N ASP A 118 -13.12 -14.14 2.13
CA ASP A 118 -12.83 -15.57 2.19
C ASP A 118 -11.62 -15.95 1.34
N ILE A 119 -11.52 -15.40 0.11
CA ILE A 119 -10.38 -15.63 -0.79
C ILE A 119 -9.10 -15.07 -0.18
N LEU A 120 -9.16 -13.85 0.38
CA LEU A 120 -8.01 -13.26 1.05
C LEU A 120 -7.59 -14.08 2.28
N LEU A 121 -8.55 -14.61 3.03
CA LEU A 121 -8.28 -15.49 4.17
C LEU A 121 -7.61 -16.80 3.75
N SER A 122 -8.04 -17.42 2.66
CA SER A 122 -7.40 -18.63 2.13
C SER A 122 -6.00 -18.36 1.57
N MET A 123 -5.74 -17.13 1.11
CA MET A 123 -4.39 -16.64 0.76
C MET A 123 -3.56 -16.22 1.97
N GLY A 124 -4.04 -16.47 3.18
CA GLY A 124 -3.33 -16.21 4.43
C GLY A 124 -3.45 -14.78 4.95
N VAL A 125 -4.41 -13.98 4.47
CA VAL A 125 -4.62 -12.59 4.91
C VAL A 125 -5.76 -12.51 5.91
N LYS A 126 -5.47 -12.17 7.17
CA LYS A 126 -6.51 -12.00 8.20
C LYS A 126 -7.14 -10.61 8.10
N ILE A 127 -8.17 -10.49 7.29
CA ILE A 127 -8.90 -9.24 7.05
C ILE A 127 -10.39 -9.38 7.39
N LYS A 128 -11.03 -8.28 7.77
CA LYS A 128 -12.49 -8.22 8.01
C LYS A 128 -13.19 -7.65 6.77
N ARG A 129 -14.42 -8.10 6.51
CA ARG A 129 -15.31 -7.59 5.44
C ARG A 129 -15.35 -6.07 5.34
N ARG A 130 -15.53 -5.37 6.48
CA ARG A 130 -15.56 -3.89 6.52
C ARG A 130 -14.28 -3.24 6.00
N THR A 131 -13.13 -3.90 6.19
CA THR A 131 -11.83 -3.42 5.70
C THR A 131 -11.70 -3.67 4.20
N VAL A 132 -12.19 -4.81 3.71
CA VAL A 132 -12.28 -5.09 2.26
C VAL A 132 -13.18 -4.07 1.58
N ALA A 133 -14.37 -3.80 2.11
CA ALA A 133 -15.29 -2.78 1.59
C ALA A 133 -14.63 -1.39 1.53
N LYS A 134 -13.97 -0.98 2.63
CA LYS A 134 -13.21 0.27 2.68
C LYS A 134 -12.12 0.34 1.60
N TYR A 135 -11.33 -0.72 1.43
CA TYR A 135 -10.27 -0.76 0.42
C TYR A 135 -10.81 -0.77 -1.00
N ARG A 136 -11.95 -1.44 -1.24
CA ARG A 136 -12.66 -1.41 -2.51
C ARG A 136 -13.13 0.01 -2.85
N GLU A 137 -13.68 0.73 -1.89
CA GLU A 137 -14.10 2.13 -2.05
C GLU A 137 -12.93 3.07 -2.32
N GLU A 138 -11.81 2.91 -1.60
CA GLU A 138 -10.58 3.66 -1.86
C GLU A 138 -9.96 3.36 -3.23
N LEU A 139 -10.31 2.23 -3.86
CA LEU A 139 -9.94 1.86 -5.22
C LEU A 139 -11.00 2.26 -6.26
N GLU A 140 -12.07 2.95 -5.84
CA GLU A 140 -13.19 3.35 -6.69
C GLU A 140 -13.92 2.17 -7.37
N ILE A 141 -13.78 0.96 -6.82
CA ILE A 141 -14.45 -0.22 -7.34
C ILE A 141 -15.91 -0.23 -6.84
N PRO A 142 -16.94 -0.27 -7.70
CA PRO A 142 -18.34 -0.31 -7.27
C PRO A 142 -18.68 -1.57 -6.47
N SER A 143 -19.81 -1.61 -5.76
CA SER A 143 -20.25 -2.82 -5.06
C SER A 143 -20.52 -3.98 -6.03
N SER A 144 -20.48 -5.23 -5.56
CA SER A 144 -20.74 -6.39 -6.42
C SER A 144 -22.10 -6.33 -7.12
N LEU A 145 -23.12 -5.78 -6.45
CA LEU A 145 -24.44 -5.56 -7.07
C LEU A 145 -24.37 -4.62 -8.27
N ALA A 146 -23.61 -3.53 -8.17
CA ALA A 146 -23.44 -2.56 -9.24
C ALA A 146 -22.55 -3.09 -10.39
N ARG A 147 -21.65 -4.04 -10.11
CA ARG A 147 -20.78 -4.66 -11.13
C ARG A 147 -21.47 -5.79 -11.90
N LYS A 148 -22.59 -6.31 -11.39
CA LYS A 148 -23.29 -7.45 -12.01
C LYS A 148 -23.88 -7.05 -13.35
N LYS A 149 -23.35 -7.59 -14.44
CA LYS A 149 -23.95 -7.43 -15.77
C LYS A 149 -25.13 -8.39 -15.90
N ILE A 150 -26.34 -7.85 -15.84
CA ILE A 150 -27.55 -8.60 -16.21
C ILE A 150 -27.48 -8.82 -17.72
N LYS A 151 -27.37 -10.07 -18.19
CA LYS A 151 -27.67 -10.38 -19.59
C LYS A 151 -29.11 -9.93 -19.83
N LYS A 152 -29.32 -8.80 -20.53
CA LYS A 152 -30.63 -8.46 -21.05
C LYS A 152 -31.04 -9.65 -21.93
N GLY A 153 -32.04 -10.41 -21.48
CA GLY A 153 -32.64 -11.45 -22.30
C GLY A 153 -33.04 -10.81 -23.62
N VAL A 154 -32.53 -11.36 -24.72
CA VAL A 154 -33.06 -11.07 -26.05
C VAL A 154 -34.54 -11.44 -25.96
N LYS A 155 -35.41 -10.44 -25.98
CA LYS A 155 -36.84 -10.67 -26.08
C LYS A 155 -37.09 -11.26 -27.48
N PRO A 156 -37.84 -12.36 -27.61
CA PRO A 156 -38.18 -12.95 -28.90
C PRO A 156 -38.95 -11.96 -29.79
#